data_AF-A0A962ZBX3-F1
#
_entry.id   AF-A0A962ZBX3-F1
#
_cell.length_a   1.000
_cell.length_b   1.000
_cell.length_c   1.000
_cell.angle_alpha   90.00
_cell.angle_beta   90.00
_cell.angle_gamma   90.00
#
_symmetry.space_group_name_H-M   'P 1'
#
loop_
_entity.id
_entity.type
_entity.pdbx_description
1 polymer ?
#
loop_
_entity_poly.entity_id
_entity_poly.type
_entity_poly.pdbx_seq_one_letter_code
_entity_poly.pdbx_strand_id
1 'polypeptide(L)'
;LGADIDATDSFRFRATRLTGTDVFFDEPSVTATENALCAATAASGVTVLRNCASEPHVQDLARFLEAMGARIEGIGTNCMTVHGGRTLSGAVHRIGPDHIEVGSLIGLAAVTRSSINIRNAGVEHLRSTLMTFERLGIACRIEGDDLIVPGDQDMRVQPDFGGH
;
A
#
# COMPACT_ATOMS: atom_id res chain seq x y z
N LEU A 1 -18.87 -4.51 -11.33
CA LEU A 1 -18.88 -5.96 -11.06
C LEU A 1 -20.28 -6.59 -11.07
N GLY A 2 -21.34 -5.89 -11.51
CA GLY A 2 -22.68 -6.47 -11.64
C GLY A 2 -23.47 -6.58 -10.33
N ALA A 3 -23.15 -5.75 -9.33
CA ALA A 3 -23.93 -5.65 -8.10
C ALA A 3 -24.87 -4.43 -8.18
N ASP A 4 -26.10 -4.61 -7.74
CA ASP A 4 -27.09 -3.56 -7.52
C ASP A 4 -26.89 -2.94 -6.14
N ILE A 5 -27.01 -1.62 -6.06
CA ILE A 5 -26.80 -0.83 -4.85
C ILE A 5 -28.10 -0.09 -4.52
N ASP A 6 -28.59 -0.29 -3.31
CA ASP A 6 -29.69 0.46 -2.71
C ASP A 6 -29.12 1.23 -1.51
N ALA A 7 -29.16 2.56 -1.59
CA ALA A 7 -28.58 3.49 -0.62
C ALA A 7 -29.66 4.47 -0.16
N THR A 8 -30.50 4.00 0.77
CA THR A 8 -31.48 4.83 1.48
C THR A 8 -30.93 5.11 2.89
N ASP A 9 -31.52 4.55 3.94
CA ASP A 9 -31.02 4.70 5.32
C ASP A 9 -29.84 3.76 5.64
N SER A 10 -29.51 2.86 4.71
CA SER A 10 -28.40 1.91 4.79
C SER A 10 -27.89 1.58 3.39
N PHE A 11 -26.64 1.11 3.30
CA PHE A 11 -26.09 0.58 2.06
C PHE A 11 -26.38 -0.91 1.94
N ARG A 12 -27.09 -1.30 0.88
CA ARG A 12 -27.39 -2.68 0.57
C ARG A 12 -26.85 -3.04 -0.82
N PHE A 13 -25.96 -4.02 -0.85
CA PHE A 13 -25.36 -4.56 -2.08
C PHE A 13 -25.98 -5.92 -2.38
N ARG A 14 -26.44 -6.15 -3.61
CA ARG A 14 -26.98 -7.45 -4.06
C ARG A 14 -26.39 -7.83 -5.41
N ALA A 15 -26.01 -9.09 -5.57
CA ALA A 15 -25.62 -9.65 -6.85
C ALA A 15 -25.98 -11.14 -6.89
N THR A 16 -26.61 -11.61 -7.97
CA THR A 16 -26.76 -13.06 -8.20
C THR A 16 -25.41 -13.71 -8.49
N ARG A 17 -24.53 -12.97 -9.16
CA ARG A 17 -23.14 -13.35 -9.44
C ARG A 17 -22.33 -12.09 -9.70
N LEU A 18 -21.12 -12.01 -9.15
CA LEU A 18 -20.16 -10.99 -9.52
C LEU A 18 -19.51 -11.36 -10.86
N THR A 19 -19.41 -10.41 -11.77
CA THR A 19 -18.79 -10.60 -13.10
C THR A 19 -17.64 -9.63 -13.27
N GLY A 20 -16.51 -10.14 -13.77
CA GLY A 20 -15.34 -9.34 -14.05
C GLY A 20 -15.63 -8.23 -15.07
N THR A 21 -14.98 -7.08 -14.89
CA THR A 21 -15.19 -5.89 -15.72
C THR A 21 -13.93 -5.01 -15.73
N ASP A 22 -13.87 -4.06 -16.64
CA ASP A 22 -12.90 -2.95 -16.57
C ASP A 22 -13.44 -1.86 -15.63
N VAL A 23 -12.66 -1.48 -14.62
CA VAL A 23 -12.99 -0.45 -13.63
C VAL A 23 -11.88 0.60 -13.67
N PHE A 24 -12.26 1.84 -13.94
CA PHE A 24 -11.38 2.99 -13.79
C PHE A 24 -11.79 3.76 -12.54
N PHE A 25 -10.86 3.96 -11.60
CA PHE A 25 -11.11 4.74 -10.40
C PHE A 25 -10.88 6.23 -10.67
N ASP A 26 -11.78 7.08 -10.19
CA ASP A 26 -11.64 8.54 -10.31
C ASP A 26 -10.42 9.06 -9.51
N GLU A 27 -10.10 8.40 -8.40
CA GLU A 27 -8.92 8.65 -7.57
C GLU A 27 -8.33 7.33 -7.07
N PRO A 28 -7.01 7.27 -6.77
CA PRO A 28 -6.36 6.09 -6.20
C PRO A 28 -6.74 5.90 -4.71
N SER A 29 -8.01 5.60 -4.45
CA SER A 29 -8.53 5.37 -3.12
C SER A 29 -8.12 3.98 -2.61
N VAL A 30 -7.39 3.95 -1.49
CA VAL A 30 -6.94 2.74 -0.80
C VAL A 30 -8.10 1.80 -0.52
N THR A 31 -9.10 2.27 0.24
CA THR A 31 -10.21 1.44 0.70
C THR A 31 -11.08 0.97 -0.46
N ALA A 32 -11.27 1.80 -1.49
CA ALA A 32 -12.01 1.39 -2.68
C ALA A 32 -11.25 0.31 -3.47
N THR A 33 -9.92 0.45 -3.59
CA THR A 33 -9.05 -0.52 -4.25
C THR A 33 -9.07 -1.87 -3.54
N GLU A 34 -8.90 -1.89 -2.22
CA GLU A 34 -8.91 -3.12 -1.42
C GLU A 34 -10.25 -3.85 -1.50
N ASN A 35 -11.37 -3.12 -1.41
CA ASN A 35 -12.70 -3.71 -1.56
C ASN A 35 -12.93 -4.28 -2.97
N ALA A 36 -12.55 -3.52 -4.00
CA ALA A 36 -12.67 -3.96 -5.38
C ALA A 36 -11.79 -5.18 -5.67
N LEU A 37 -10.58 -5.24 -5.11
CA LEU A 37 -9.67 -6.36 -5.23
C LEU A 37 -10.28 -7.63 -4.62
N CYS A 38 -10.79 -7.55 -3.39
CA CYS A 38 -11.51 -8.66 -2.76
C CYS A 38 -12.70 -9.13 -3.61
N ALA A 39 -13.55 -8.21 -4.07
CA ALA A 39 -14.70 -8.54 -4.90
C ALA A 39 -14.29 -9.15 -6.26
N ALA A 40 -13.21 -8.66 -6.86
CA ALA A 40 -12.68 -9.12 -8.14
C ALA A 40 -12.14 -10.55 -8.07
N THR A 41 -11.56 -10.98 -6.94
CA THR A 41 -11.12 -12.39 -6.79
C THR A 41 -12.29 -13.37 -6.79
N ALA A 42 -13.45 -12.96 -6.26
CA ALA A 42 -14.68 -13.74 -6.26
C ALA A 42 -15.49 -13.64 -7.57
N ALA A 43 -15.25 -12.60 -8.37
CA ALA A 43 -15.99 -12.36 -9.61
C ALA A 43 -15.65 -13.36 -10.71
N SER A 44 -16.64 -13.84 -11.45
CA SER A 44 -16.41 -14.71 -12.61
C SER A 44 -15.77 -13.92 -13.76
N GLY A 45 -14.60 -14.36 -14.22
CA GLY A 45 -13.90 -13.75 -15.35
C GLY A 45 -12.75 -12.82 -14.93
N VAL A 46 -12.34 -11.95 -15.85
CA VAL A 46 -11.21 -11.03 -15.64
C VAL A 46 -11.72 -9.65 -15.25
N THR A 47 -11.15 -9.09 -14.18
CA THR A 47 -11.36 -7.70 -13.77
C THR A 47 -10.08 -6.91 -13.97
N VAL A 48 -10.16 -5.72 -14.55
CA VAL A 48 -9.03 -4.79 -14.64
C VAL A 48 -9.34 -3.58 -13.78
N LEU A 49 -8.47 -3.29 -12.81
CA LEU A 49 -8.56 -2.16 -11.89
C LEU A 49 -7.54 -1.11 -12.32
N ARG A 50 -8.00 0.01 -12.87
CA ARG A 50 -7.15 1.09 -13.42
C ARG A 50 -7.17 2.32 -12.52
N ASN A 51 -6.03 3.00 -12.40
CA ASN A 51 -5.84 4.10 -11.46
C ASN A 51 -6.07 3.65 -10.00
N CYS A 52 -5.74 2.39 -9.70
CA CYS A 52 -5.89 1.84 -8.37
C CYS A 52 -4.74 2.29 -7.44
N ALA A 53 -5.03 2.29 -6.15
CA ALA A 53 -4.07 2.63 -5.11
C ALA A 53 -2.91 1.61 -5.08
N SER A 54 -1.69 2.08 -4.81
CA SER A 54 -0.44 1.29 -4.92
C SER A 54 0.32 1.17 -3.60
N GLU A 55 -0.31 1.56 -2.50
CA GLU A 55 0.27 1.64 -1.16
C GLU A 55 0.67 0.24 -0.65
N PRO A 56 1.67 0.15 0.25
CA PRO A 56 2.22 -1.13 0.70
C PRO A 56 1.17 -2.09 1.25
N HIS A 57 0.16 -1.62 2.00
CA HIS A 57 -0.90 -2.48 2.55
C HIS A 57 -1.86 -3.00 1.47
N VAL A 58 -2.09 -2.25 0.39
CA VAL A 58 -2.88 -2.73 -0.77
C VAL A 58 -2.13 -3.87 -1.45
N GLN A 59 -0.82 -3.71 -1.62
CA GLN A 59 0.03 -4.77 -2.15
C GLN A 59 0.07 -6.00 -1.24
N ASP A 60 0.11 -5.79 0.08
CA ASP A 60 0.13 -6.86 1.07
C ASP A 60 -1.16 -7.68 1.03
N LEU A 61 -2.32 -7.03 0.92
CA LEU A 61 -3.61 -7.70 0.70
C LEU A 61 -3.59 -8.50 -0.62
N ALA A 62 -3.06 -7.93 -1.70
CA ALA A 62 -2.98 -8.63 -2.99
C ALA A 62 -2.12 -9.90 -2.89
N ARG A 63 -0.95 -9.82 -2.23
CA ARG A 63 -0.06 -10.97 -2.01
C ARG A 63 -0.71 -12.01 -1.10
N PHE A 64 -1.46 -11.59 -0.08
CA PHE A 64 -2.22 -12.50 0.75
C PHE A 64 -3.27 -13.26 -0.06
N LEU A 65 -4.02 -12.55 -0.93
CA LEU A 65 -4.99 -13.18 -1.83
C LEU A 65 -4.31 -14.14 -2.82
N GLU A 66 -3.13 -13.82 -3.35
CA GLU A 66 -2.35 -14.75 -4.17
C GLU A 66 -1.93 -16.01 -3.38
N ALA A 67 -1.50 -15.85 -2.13
CA ALA A 67 -1.17 -16.98 -1.25
C ALA A 67 -2.40 -17.87 -0.97
N MET A 68 -3.60 -17.29 -0.95
CA MET A 68 -4.87 -18.02 -0.86
C MET A 68 -5.30 -18.67 -2.18
N GLY A 69 -4.57 -18.46 -3.28
CA GLY A 69 -4.82 -19.06 -4.60
C GLY A 69 -5.50 -18.15 -5.61
N ALA A 70 -5.63 -16.84 -5.35
CA ALA A 70 -5.98 -15.87 -6.38
C ALA A 70 -4.87 -15.77 -7.43
N ARG A 71 -5.17 -15.17 -8.59
CA ARG A 71 -4.17 -14.79 -9.59
C ARG A 71 -4.33 -13.30 -9.86
N ILE A 72 -3.31 -12.52 -9.49
CA ILE A 72 -3.34 -11.06 -9.56
C ILE A 72 -2.06 -10.59 -10.24
N GLU A 73 -2.20 -9.82 -11.31
CA GLU A 73 -1.07 -9.25 -12.06
C GLU A 73 -1.00 -7.74 -11.81
N GLY A 74 0.21 -7.17 -11.85
CA GLY A 74 0.41 -5.72 -11.70
C GLY A 74 0.38 -5.21 -10.25
N ILE A 75 0.60 -6.07 -9.26
CA ILE A 75 0.66 -5.70 -7.84
C ILE A 75 1.72 -4.59 -7.63
N GLY A 76 1.32 -3.50 -6.97
CA GLY A 76 2.18 -2.34 -6.70
C GLY A 76 2.25 -1.33 -7.84
N THR A 77 1.49 -1.54 -8.90
CA THR A 77 1.28 -0.54 -9.96
C THR A 77 -0.11 0.07 -9.83
N ASN A 78 -0.36 1.14 -10.59
CA ASN A 78 -1.69 1.76 -10.69
C ASN A 78 -2.66 0.99 -11.60
N CYS A 79 -2.31 -0.21 -12.07
CA CYS A 79 -3.16 -1.05 -12.89
C CYS A 79 -3.03 -2.53 -12.50
N MET A 80 -4.04 -3.09 -11.84
CA MET A 80 -4.08 -4.50 -11.46
C MET A 80 -5.05 -5.30 -12.32
N THR A 81 -4.64 -6.49 -12.76
CA THR A 81 -5.51 -7.44 -13.47
C THR A 81 -5.78 -8.66 -12.60
N VAL A 82 -7.05 -8.92 -12.29
CA VAL A 82 -7.49 -9.97 -11.38
C VAL A 82 -8.25 -11.04 -12.16
N HIS A 83 -7.79 -12.29 -12.06
CA HIS A 83 -8.46 -13.44 -12.68
C HIS A 83 -9.31 -14.14 -11.62
N GLY A 84 -10.60 -13.80 -11.58
CA GLY A 84 -11.51 -14.23 -10.53
C GLY A 84 -12.28 -15.52 -10.84
N GLY A 85 -13.01 -15.98 -9.82
CA GLY A 85 -13.88 -17.16 -9.89
C GLY A 85 -13.22 -18.46 -9.43
N ARG A 86 -12.00 -18.37 -8.89
CA ARG A 86 -11.31 -19.50 -8.24
C ARG A 86 -11.74 -19.61 -6.78
N THR A 87 -11.83 -20.84 -6.28
CA THR A 87 -11.99 -21.08 -4.84
C THR A 87 -10.70 -20.73 -4.12
N LEU A 88 -10.78 -19.87 -3.12
CA LEU A 88 -9.66 -19.53 -2.25
C LEU A 88 -9.54 -20.55 -1.11
N SER A 89 -8.31 -20.81 -0.67
CA SER A 89 -8.00 -21.64 0.51
C SER A 89 -7.37 -20.82 1.63
N GLY A 90 -7.24 -21.41 2.81
CA GLY A 90 -6.45 -20.81 3.88
C GLY A 90 -4.97 -20.66 3.47
N ALA A 91 -4.32 -19.61 3.98
CA ALA A 91 -2.90 -19.32 3.73
C ALA A 91 -2.24 -18.78 5.00
N VAL A 92 -0.91 -18.92 5.07
CA VAL A 92 -0.08 -18.24 6.07
C VAL A 92 0.55 -17.03 5.39
N HIS A 93 0.37 -15.86 5.99
CA HIS A 93 0.90 -14.60 5.46
C HIS A 93 1.54 -13.80 6.59
N ARG A 94 2.71 -13.21 6.30
CA ARG A 94 3.41 -12.33 7.22
C ARG A 94 3.03 -10.89 6.89
N ILE A 95 2.44 -10.19 7.85
CA ILE A 95 2.12 -8.77 7.71
C ILE A 95 3.42 -7.97 7.60
N GLY A 96 3.45 -7.04 6.64
CA GLY A 96 4.57 -6.12 6.46
C GLY A 96 4.76 -5.15 7.63
N PRO A 97 5.90 -4.47 7.72
CA PRO A 97 6.12 -3.41 8.71
C PRO A 97 5.22 -2.19 8.44
N ASP A 98 4.89 -1.46 9.50
CA ASP A 98 4.08 -0.24 9.40
C ASP A 98 4.95 0.97 9.04
N HIS A 99 4.82 1.43 7.80
CA HIS A 99 5.57 2.59 7.29
C HIS A 99 5.23 3.91 8.02
N ILE A 100 4.05 4.03 8.64
CA ILE A 100 3.67 5.17 9.48
C ILE A 100 4.41 5.10 10.83
N GLU A 101 4.53 3.91 11.41
CA GLU A 101 5.32 3.69 12.62
C GLU A 101 6.81 3.99 12.36
N VAL A 102 7.36 3.47 11.26
CA VAL A 102 8.75 3.76 10.87
C VAL A 102 8.98 5.27 10.72
N GLY A 103 8.09 5.99 10.03
CA GLY A 103 8.15 7.44 9.92
C GLY A 103 8.10 8.14 11.30
N SER A 104 7.25 7.65 12.20
CA SER A 104 7.14 8.19 13.57
C SER A 104 8.43 7.99 14.36
N LEU A 105 9.10 6.85 14.21
CA LEU A 105 10.39 6.56 14.85
C LEU A 105 11.53 7.43 14.28
N ILE A 106 11.55 7.70 12.97
CA ILE A 106 12.47 8.66 12.37
C ILE A 106 12.28 10.05 13.00
N GLY A 107 11.03 10.52 13.08
CA GLY A 107 10.70 11.79 13.70
C GLY A 107 11.11 11.86 15.17
N LEU A 108 10.86 10.80 15.94
CA LEU A 108 11.28 10.69 17.34
C LEU A 108 12.81 10.80 17.49
N ALA A 109 13.57 10.07 16.66
CA ALA A 109 15.02 10.12 16.67
C ALA A 109 15.55 11.51 16.33
N ALA A 110 14.96 12.18 15.33
CA ALA A 110 15.32 13.53 14.96
C ALA A 110 15.11 14.53 16.10
N VAL A 111 13.92 14.54 16.73
CA VAL A 111 13.58 15.47 17.83
C VAL A 111 14.47 15.23 19.06
N THR A 112 14.78 13.97 19.38
CA THR A 112 15.60 13.61 20.54
C THR A 112 17.11 13.63 20.25
N ARG A 113 17.51 13.85 18.99
CA ARG A 113 18.90 13.72 18.49
C ARG A 113 19.52 12.34 18.76
N SER A 114 18.68 11.32 18.89
CA SER A 114 19.13 9.96 19.20
C SER A 114 19.58 9.21 17.96
N SER A 115 20.55 8.31 18.11
CA SER A 115 20.87 7.31 17.10
C SER A 115 20.02 6.07 17.31
N ILE A 116 19.24 5.65 16.31
CA ILE A 116 18.41 4.44 16.37
C ILE A 116 18.61 3.52 15.16
N ASN A 117 18.40 2.23 15.37
CA ASN A 117 18.22 1.23 14.32
C ASN A 117 16.76 0.73 14.38
N ILE A 118 16.00 0.97 13.31
CA ILE A 118 14.65 0.45 13.10
C ILE A 118 14.78 -0.84 12.29
N ARG A 119 14.54 -1.98 12.95
CA ARG A 119 14.75 -3.30 12.34
C ARG A 119 13.62 -3.70 11.40
N ASN A 120 13.95 -4.34 10.27
CA ASN A 120 12.98 -4.80 9.25
C ASN A 120 11.98 -3.70 8.85
N ALA A 121 12.48 -2.53 8.46
CA ALA A 121 11.70 -1.32 8.27
C ALA A 121 10.88 -1.28 6.96
N GLY A 122 10.97 -2.29 6.10
CA GLY A 122 10.28 -2.31 4.80
C GLY A 122 10.80 -1.21 3.88
N VAL A 123 12.12 -1.10 3.81
CA VAL A 123 12.86 0.01 3.20
C VAL A 123 12.53 0.22 1.72
N GLU A 124 12.08 -0.83 1.02
CA GLU A 124 11.59 -0.79 -0.36
C GLU A 124 10.35 0.10 -0.53
N HIS A 125 9.57 0.30 0.53
CA HIS A 125 8.35 1.11 0.54
C HIS A 125 8.57 2.55 1.02
N LEU A 126 9.74 2.86 1.58
CA LEU A 126 9.97 4.12 2.27
C LEU A 126 10.49 5.25 1.38
N ARG A 127 10.69 5.03 0.06
CA ARG A 127 11.34 6.00 -0.82
C ARG A 127 10.78 7.42 -0.70
N SER A 128 9.45 7.56 -0.82
CA SER A 128 8.81 8.88 -0.72
C SER A 128 8.96 9.48 0.68
N THR A 129 8.84 8.65 1.73
CA THR A 129 9.00 9.06 3.12
C THR A 129 10.43 9.58 3.38
N LEU A 130 11.44 8.85 2.92
CA LEU A 130 12.85 9.22 3.09
C LEU A 130 13.20 10.49 2.33
N MET A 131 12.66 10.70 1.12
CA MET A 131 12.84 11.96 0.38
C MET A 131 12.29 13.16 1.17
N THR A 132 11.14 13.02 1.85
CA THR A 132 10.59 14.08 2.69
C THR A 132 11.47 14.36 3.90
N PHE A 133 11.99 13.33 4.58
CA PHE A 133 12.91 13.51 5.70
C PHE A 133 14.26 14.12 5.28
N GLU A 134 14.78 13.73 4.12
CA GLU A 134 16.01 14.31 3.55
C GLU A 134 15.85 15.83 3.32
N ARG A 135 14.68 16.26 2.82
CA ARG A 135 14.34 17.70 2.70
C ARG A 135 14.31 18.44 4.02
N LEU A 136 14.08 17.75 5.14
CA LEU A 136 14.16 18.31 6.49
C LEU A 136 15.58 18.23 7.07
N GLY A 137 16.56 17.74 6.31
CA GLY A 137 17.93 17.55 6.75
C GLY A 137 18.11 16.35 7.68
N ILE A 138 17.18 15.38 7.64
CA ILE A 138 17.23 14.14 8.41
C ILE A 138 17.72 13.03 7.46
N ALA A 139 19.01 12.70 7.57
CA ALA A 139 19.62 11.60 6.87
C ALA A 139 19.23 10.27 7.52
N CYS A 140 18.88 9.30 6.68
CA CYS A 140 18.68 7.91 7.06
C CYS A 140 19.57 7.02 6.19
N ARG A 141 20.05 5.90 6.73
CA ARG A 141 20.86 4.92 6.01
C ARG A 141 20.20 3.56 6.03
N ILE A 142 20.10 2.94 4.86
CA ILE A 142 19.59 1.57 4.72
C ILE A 142 20.75 0.59 4.91
N GLU A 143 20.57 -0.40 5.78
CA GLU A 143 21.48 -1.54 5.96
C GLU A 143 20.69 -2.85 5.89
N GLY A 144 20.71 -3.51 4.72
CA GLY A 144 19.84 -4.67 4.50
C GLY A 144 18.37 -4.26 4.60
N ASP A 145 17.61 -4.91 5.48
CA ASP A 145 16.21 -4.60 5.74
C ASP A 145 16.01 -3.56 6.86
N ASP A 146 17.10 -3.10 7.47
CA ASP A 146 17.08 -2.16 8.60
C ASP A 146 17.25 -0.71 8.12
N LEU A 147 16.65 0.23 8.87
CA LEU A 147 16.81 1.66 8.67
C LEU A 147 17.50 2.29 9.88
N ILE A 148 18.63 2.94 9.62
CA ILE A 148 19.44 3.62 10.64
C ILE A 148 19.22 5.12 10.54
N VAL A 149 18.86 5.72 11.67
CA VAL A 149 18.77 7.18 11.83
C VAL A 149 19.92 7.61 12.73
N PRO A 150 20.98 8.25 12.19
CA PRO A 150 22.07 8.77 13.00
C PRO A 150 21.60 9.86 13.98
N GLY A 151 22.26 9.94 15.14
CA GLY A 151 22.05 11.04 16.08
C GLY A 151 22.76 12.33 15.67
N ASP A 152 22.53 13.40 16.45
CA ASP A 152 23.25 14.68 16.36
C ASP A 152 23.39 15.28 14.95
N GLN A 153 22.31 15.24 14.17
CA GLN A 153 22.25 15.81 12.82
C GLN A 153 21.96 17.31 12.83
N ASP A 154 22.46 18.03 11.82
CA ASP A 154 22.26 19.48 11.68
C ASP A 154 20.80 19.89 11.40
N MET A 155 19.97 18.98 10.85
CA MET A 155 18.53 19.15 10.59
C MET A 155 18.16 20.50 9.94
N ARG A 156 18.86 20.83 8.85
CA ARG A 156 18.58 22.01 8.05
C ARG A 156 17.72 21.65 6.85
N VAL A 157 16.65 22.41 6.65
CA VAL A 157 15.79 22.27 5.49
C VAL A 157 16.61 22.45 4.22
N GLN A 158 16.53 21.48 3.32
CA GLN A 158 17.16 21.51 2.02
C GLN A 158 16.14 22.06 1.00
N PRO A 159 16.44 23.18 0.32
CA PRO A 159 15.57 23.71 -0.70
C PRO A 159 15.53 22.77 -1.92
N ASP A 160 14.42 22.78 -2.66
CA ASP A 160 14.38 22.08 -3.94
C ASP A 160 15.30 22.81 -4.95
N PHE A 161 15.59 22.13 -6.07
CA PHE A 161 16.25 22.76 -7.21
C PHE A 161 15.48 24.03 -7.62
N GLY A 162 16.08 25.21 -7.40
CA GLY A 162 15.44 26.51 -7.63
C GLY A 162 15.31 27.41 -6.40
N GLY A 163 15.63 26.92 -5.19
CA GLY A 163 15.62 27.75 -3.98
C GLY A 163 14.22 28.05 -3.44
N HIS A 164 13.24 27.23 -3.80
CA HIS A 164 11.87 27.26 -3.29
C HIS A 164 11.57 26.02 -2.47
#